data_AF-A0A7R9Y2E0-F1
#
_entry.id   AF-A0A7R9Y2E0-F1
#
_cell.length_a   1.000
_cell.length_b   1.000
_cell.length_c   1.000
_cell.angle_alpha   90.00
_cell.angle_beta   90.00
_cell.angle_gamma   90.00
#
_symmetry.space_group_name_H-M   'P 1'
#
loop_
_entity.id
_entity.type
_entity.pdbx_description
1 polymer ?
#
loop_
_entity_poly.entity_id
_entity_poly.type
_entity_poly.pdbx_seq_one_letter_code
_entity_poly.pdbx_strand_id
1 'polypeptide(L)'
;AAAASGGGLPLSLALGAADAPGLSGDDSDADYDDDIGGDFLVDRDMGDYLGDMELDEADERALEAFMNPSGSVAPRSLADIIAEKMREQGLMGAGEDGMASDESGERFVRGMDPKVMEVYNGVGKHLSHYRSGKLPKAFKIVPSLDNWEEVLYLTNPDKWAAGACFQATRLFSSNMNAKMAQRFYSLVLLPRVRSDIADQKRLHFALYQSLCKATYKPAAWFKGLLLPLCASGTCSLREAVIFVSVLTKKSLPAVHSAVALLKIAQMPYSGTNSFFIRAIIDKKYALPYKVIDALVDHFASFTDDPRALPVVWHQSLLCFIQRYKDELRPEDKVRIKQLVKKQFHYLITPEVHRELDHAMQRGHKAAAAAGAGKPIEAIREDVRDMPPVIMDE
;
A
#
# COMPACT_ATOMS: atom_id res chain seq x y z
N ALA A 1 4.90 -56.96 -39.00
CA ALA A 1 4.82 -58.22 -38.23
C ALA A 1 6.16 -58.45 -37.54
N ALA A 2 6.24 -58.23 -36.23
CA ALA A 2 7.24 -58.80 -35.32
C ALA A 2 6.90 -58.38 -33.87
N ALA A 3 6.42 -59.35 -33.09
CA ALA A 3 6.51 -59.43 -31.63
C ALA A 3 7.98 -59.76 -31.24
N ALA A 4 8.51 -59.74 -30.01
CA ALA A 4 8.17 -59.38 -28.64
C ALA A 4 9.47 -59.54 -27.80
N SER A 5 9.41 -59.19 -26.50
CA SER A 5 10.34 -59.49 -25.38
C SER A 5 11.59 -58.60 -25.24
N GLY A 6 12.06 -58.16 -24.06
CA GLY A 6 11.69 -58.38 -22.66
C GLY A 6 12.87 -58.00 -21.74
N GLY A 7 12.59 -57.50 -20.51
CA GLY A 7 13.54 -57.33 -19.38
C GLY A 7 14.45 -56.07 -19.44
N GLY A 8 14.73 -55.30 -18.39
CA GLY A 8 14.51 -55.43 -16.95
C GLY A 8 15.78 -55.04 -16.15
N LEU A 9 15.93 -53.75 -15.80
CA LEU A 9 16.72 -53.14 -14.68
C LEU A 9 18.25 -53.49 -14.57
N PRO A 10 19.09 -52.79 -13.74
CA PRO A 10 18.80 -51.72 -12.78
C PRO A 10 19.72 -50.47 -12.85
N LEU A 11 19.24 -49.39 -12.23
CA LEU A 11 20.01 -48.25 -11.74
C LEU A 11 20.69 -48.66 -10.41
N SER A 12 22.02 -48.65 -10.33
CA SER A 12 22.75 -48.72 -9.07
C SER A 12 24.08 -47.96 -9.15
N LEU A 13 24.47 -47.40 -7.99
CA LEU A 13 25.76 -46.79 -7.64
C LEU A 13 26.08 -45.37 -8.14
N ALA A 14 25.83 -44.39 -7.27
CA ALA A 14 26.82 -43.36 -6.94
C ALA A 14 26.50 -42.73 -5.58
N LEU A 15 26.98 -43.37 -4.51
CA LEU A 15 27.12 -42.78 -3.18
C LEU A 15 28.58 -43.02 -2.79
N GLY A 16 29.35 -41.94 -2.67
CA GLY A 16 30.77 -41.97 -2.35
C GLY A 16 31.28 -40.56 -2.07
N ALA A 17 31.52 -40.30 -0.79
CA ALA A 17 31.99 -39.05 -0.19
C ALA A 17 33.45 -38.71 -0.55
N ALA A 18 33.80 -37.41 -0.57
CA ALA A 18 34.96 -36.82 0.12
C ALA A 18 35.15 -35.33 -0.24
N ASP A 19 35.54 -34.58 0.79
CA ASP A 19 36.21 -33.27 0.81
C ASP A 19 35.48 -31.96 0.46
N ALA A 20 35.01 -31.33 1.53
CA ALA A 20 34.98 -29.89 1.70
C ALA A 20 36.34 -29.38 2.24
N PRO A 21 36.82 -28.20 1.82
CA PRO A 21 37.67 -27.36 2.64
C PRO A 21 36.87 -26.18 3.23
N GLY A 22 37.31 -25.77 4.42
CA GLY A 22 36.54 -24.98 5.38
C GLY A 22 36.28 -23.53 5.03
N LEU A 23 35.15 -23.06 5.56
CA LEU A 23 34.99 -21.69 6.02
C LEU A 23 34.57 -21.76 7.49
N SER A 24 35.58 -21.56 8.33
CA SER A 24 35.49 -21.40 9.77
C SER A 24 34.78 -20.09 10.13
N GLY A 25 33.81 -20.19 11.03
CA GLY A 25 33.55 -19.25 12.11
C GLY A 25 33.37 -17.78 11.77
N ASP A 26 32.11 -17.39 11.58
CA ASP A 26 31.60 -16.18 12.22
C ASP A 26 30.11 -16.38 12.52
N ASP A 27 29.83 -16.94 13.70
CA ASP A 27 28.50 -16.89 14.33
C ASP A 27 28.22 -15.44 14.72
N SER A 28 27.79 -14.64 13.74
CA SER A 28 27.01 -13.44 14.00
C SER A 28 25.54 -13.81 13.89
N ASP A 29 25.02 -14.39 14.98
CA ASP A 29 23.60 -14.32 15.29
C ASP A 29 23.19 -12.84 15.23
N ALA A 30 22.64 -12.42 14.09
CA ALA A 30 21.96 -11.15 13.98
C ALA A 30 20.68 -11.26 14.81
N ASP A 31 20.84 -10.99 16.11
CA ASP A 31 19.76 -10.68 17.04
C ASP A 31 18.86 -9.61 16.40
N TYR A 32 17.73 -10.05 15.84
CA TYR A 32 16.61 -9.19 15.50
C TYR A 32 15.71 -9.02 16.74
N ASP A 33 16.33 -8.59 17.83
CA ASP A 33 15.76 -8.16 19.12
C ASP A 33 16.45 -6.82 19.40
N ASP A 34 15.85 -5.70 19.77
CA ASP A 34 14.50 -5.29 20.10
C ASP A 34 14.55 -3.76 19.99
N ASP A 35 13.80 -3.14 19.06
CA ASP A 35 13.60 -1.68 19.12
C ASP A 35 12.37 -1.20 18.34
N ILE A 36 11.21 -1.84 18.57
CA ILE A 36 9.91 -1.27 18.19
C ILE A 36 8.95 -1.33 19.41
N GLY A 37 9.50 -1.31 20.62
CA GLY A 37 8.73 -1.26 21.86
C GLY A 37 8.15 0.13 22.20
N GLY A 38 8.59 1.20 21.53
CA GLY A 38 8.27 2.58 21.94
C GLY A 38 7.21 3.34 21.14
N ASP A 39 6.88 2.95 19.90
CA ASP A 39 6.10 3.81 18.97
C ASP A 39 4.68 3.28 18.64
N PHE A 40 4.21 2.27 19.39
CA PHE A 40 2.90 1.64 19.16
C PHE A 40 1.94 1.76 20.34
N LEU A 41 2.19 2.68 21.27
CA LEU A 41 1.09 3.24 22.05
C LEU A 41 0.11 3.80 21.04
N VAL A 42 -1.06 3.16 20.93
CA VAL A 42 -2.20 3.77 20.24
C VAL A 42 -2.48 5.00 21.05
N ASP A 43 -1.93 6.13 20.61
CA ASP A 43 -2.18 7.40 21.26
C ASP A 43 -3.69 7.54 21.35
N ARG A 44 -4.16 7.96 22.52
CA ARG A 44 -5.58 8.18 22.85
C ARG A 44 -6.24 9.23 21.93
N ASP A 45 -5.44 9.76 21.00
CA ASP A 45 -5.70 10.74 19.96
C ASP A 45 -6.37 10.18 18.69
N MET A 46 -6.81 8.91 18.67
CA MET A 46 -7.81 8.48 17.66
C MET A 46 -9.14 9.22 17.82
N GLY A 47 -9.38 9.87 18.96
CA GLY A 47 -10.54 10.72 19.19
C GLY A 47 -10.49 12.05 18.42
N ASP A 48 -9.32 12.64 18.19
CA ASP A 48 -9.22 13.99 17.62
C ASP A 48 -9.21 14.01 16.09
N TYR A 49 -8.68 12.96 15.43
CA TYR A 49 -8.76 12.84 13.96
C TYR A 49 -10.08 12.23 13.46
N LEU A 50 -10.81 11.50 14.32
CA LEU A 50 -12.11 10.87 14.00
C LEU A 50 -13.31 11.58 14.65
N GLY A 51 -13.11 12.36 15.70
CA GLY A 51 -14.14 13.18 16.33
C GLY A 51 -14.68 14.29 15.43
N ASP A 52 -13.94 14.61 14.36
CA ASP A 52 -14.35 15.54 13.30
C ASP A 52 -15.05 14.84 12.11
N MET A 53 -15.28 13.52 12.21
CA MET A 53 -16.00 12.72 11.21
C MET A 53 -17.17 11.96 11.83
N GLU A 54 -17.99 12.65 12.65
CA GLU A 54 -19.37 12.25 12.87
C GLU A 54 -20.11 12.37 11.53
N LEU A 55 -20.00 11.33 10.70
CA LEU A 55 -20.78 11.23 9.47
C LEU A 55 -22.23 11.04 9.89
N ASP A 56 -23.07 12.01 9.51
CA ASP A 56 -24.50 11.87 9.72
C ASP A 56 -25.08 10.84 8.72
N GLU A 57 -26.34 10.45 8.93
CA GLU A 57 -27.02 9.51 8.05
C GLU A 57 -27.14 10.04 6.61
N ALA A 58 -27.08 11.37 6.42
CA ALA A 58 -27.13 11.99 5.11
C ALA A 58 -25.80 11.83 4.36
N ASP A 59 -24.68 11.94 5.05
CA ASP A 59 -23.33 11.71 4.55
C ASP A 59 -23.12 10.25 4.18
N GLU A 60 -23.58 9.31 5.02
CA GLU A 60 -23.53 7.88 4.70
C GLU A 60 -24.32 7.59 3.42
N ARG A 61 -25.52 8.15 3.27
CA ARG A 61 -26.35 8.01 2.06
C ARG A 61 -25.70 8.66 0.83
N ALA A 62 -25.07 9.82 1.00
CA ALA A 62 -24.34 10.48 -0.08
C ALA A 62 -23.17 9.61 -0.53
N LEU A 63 -22.39 9.05 0.41
CA LEU A 63 -21.28 8.14 0.12
C LEU A 63 -21.74 6.89 -0.63
N GLU A 64 -22.86 6.29 -0.22
CA GLU A 64 -23.48 5.14 -0.89
C GLU A 64 -23.86 5.44 -2.35
N ALA A 65 -24.33 6.66 -2.65
CA ALA A 65 -24.65 7.08 -4.02
C ALA A 65 -23.42 7.15 -4.95
N PHE A 66 -22.20 7.14 -4.39
CA PHE A 66 -20.93 7.05 -5.12
C PHE A 66 -20.23 5.70 -4.95
N MET A 67 -20.80 4.75 -4.18
CA MET A 67 -20.33 3.36 -4.20
C MET A 67 -20.90 2.66 -5.44
N ASN A 68 -20.11 1.81 -6.09
CA ASN A 68 -20.56 1.08 -7.27
C ASN A 68 -21.13 -0.27 -6.85
N PRO A 69 -22.46 -0.51 -6.92
CA PRO A 69 -23.04 -1.81 -6.54
C PRO A 69 -22.84 -2.87 -7.64
N SER A 70 -22.47 -2.47 -8.86
CA SER A 70 -22.68 -3.27 -10.08
C SER A 70 -21.42 -3.52 -10.92
N GLY A 71 -20.28 -2.94 -10.56
CA GLY A 71 -19.01 -3.09 -11.29
C GLY A 71 -18.03 -4.07 -10.67
N SER A 72 -18.52 -5.04 -9.88
CA SER A 72 -17.67 -5.97 -9.12
C SER A 72 -16.90 -6.93 -10.03
N VAL A 73 -15.72 -6.51 -10.49
CA VAL A 73 -14.68 -7.48 -10.79
C VAL A 73 -14.15 -7.93 -9.44
N ALA A 74 -14.64 -9.09 -8.95
CA ALA A 74 -14.07 -9.72 -7.77
C ALA A 74 -12.54 -9.79 -7.94
N PRO A 75 -11.75 -9.31 -6.95
CA PRO A 75 -10.30 -9.39 -7.07
C PRO A 75 -9.91 -10.86 -7.22
N ARG A 76 -9.18 -11.19 -8.29
CA ARG A 76 -8.75 -12.58 -8.55
C ARG A 76 -7.99 -13.10 -7.34
N SER A 77 -8.47 -14.19 -6.74
CA SER A 77 -7.81 -14.81 -5.61
C SER A 77 -6.47 -15.42 -6.05
N LEU A 78 -5.53 -15.58 -5.12
CA LEU A 78 -4.32 -16.37 -5.35
C LEU A 78 -4.66 -17.77 -5.91
N ALA A 79 -5.75 -18.36 -5.39
CA ALA A 79 -6.28 -19.64 -5.85
C ALA A 79 -6.67 -19.62 -7.34
N ASP A 80 -7.35 -18.55 -7.77
CA ASP A 80 -7.84 -18.41 -9.14
C ASP A 80 -6.70 -18.23 -10.14
N ILE A 81 -5.69 -17.42 -9.76
CA ILE A 81 -4.51 -17.17 -10.60
C ILE A 81 -3.69 -18.45 -10.77
N ILE A 82 -3.54 -19.24 -9.71
CA ILE A 82 -2.81 -20.51 -9.78
C ILE A 82 -3.58 -21.53 -10.61
N ALA A 83 -4.90 -21.66 -10.42
CA ALA A 83 -5.74 -22.54 -11.22
C ALA A 83 -5.73 -22.16 -12.72
N GLU A 84 -5.76 -20.87 -13.04
CA GLU A 84 -5.69 -20.35 -14.41
C GLU A 84 -4.32 -20.66 -15.05
N LYS A 85 -3.23 -20.41 -14.32
CA LYS A 85 -1.86 -20.69 -14.79
C LYS A 85 -1.62 -22.19 -14.99
N MET A 86 -2.20 -23.05 -14.16
CA MET A 86 -2.15 -24.51 -14.32
C MET A 86 -2.92 -24.97 -15.56
N ARG A 87 -4.06 -24.34 -15.86
CA ARG A 87 -4.86 -24.61 -17.07
C ARG A 87 -4.12 -24.19 -18.35
N GLU A 88 -3.45 -23.04 -18.33
CA GLU A 88 -2.69 -22.53 -19.49
C GLU A 88 -1.43 -23.34 -19.82
N GLN A 89 -0.76 -23.92 -18.81
CA GLN A 89 0.42 -24.77 -19.01
C GLN A 89 0.08 -26.21 -19.47
N GLY A 90 -1.18 -26.50 -19.81
CA GLY A 90 -1.60 -27.82 -20.30
C GLY A 90 -1.55 -28.93 -19.23
N LEU A 91 -1.50 -28.56 -17.95
CA LEU A 91 -1.45 -29.50 -16.82
C LEU A 91 -2.83 -29.99 -16.36
N MET A 92 -3.93 -29.47 -16.93
CA MET A 92 -5.27 -30.06 -16.86
C MET A 92 -5.51 -30.95 -18.08
N GLY A 93 -5.43 -32.26 -17.88
CA GLY A 93 -5.87 -33.23 -18.89
C GLY A 93 -7.40 -33.21 -18.98
N ALA A 94 -7.92 -33.33 -20.19
CA ALA A 94 -9.33 -33.52 -20.47
C ALA A 94 -9.90 -34.66 -19.61
N GLY A 95 -10.76 -34.30 -18.68
CA GLY A 95 -11.44 -35.19 -17.75
C GLY A 95 -12.46 -34.36 -17.02
N GLU A 96 -13.69 -34.38 -17.53
CA GLU A 96 -14.88 -33.99 -16.79
C GLU A 96 -14.89 -34.77 -15.48
N ASP A 97 -14.58 -34.10 -14.38
CA ASP A 97 -15.19 -34.31 -13.08
C ASP A 97 -14.70 -33.21 -12.14
N GLY A 98 -15.62 -32.71 -11.33
CA GLY A 98 -15.51 -31.43 -10.65
C GLY A 98 -14.26 -31.25 -9.80
N MET A 99 -13.99 -29.97 -9.50
CA MET A 99 -13.37 -29.58 -8.23
C MET A 99 -14.21 -30.15 -7.08
N ALA A 100 -14.07 -31.43 -6.80
CA ALA A 100 -14.42 -31.99 -5.53
C ALA A 100 -13.36 -31.48 -4.56
N SER A 101 -13.79 -30.61 -3.65
CA SER A 101 -13.16 -30.47 -2.37
C SER A 101 -13.11 -31.85 -1.72
N ASP A 102 -12.00 -32.57 -1.88
CA ASP A 102 -11.77 -33.77 -1.10
C ASP A 102 -11.67 -33.33 0.37
N GLU A 103 -12.46 -33.97 1.23
CA GLU A 103 -12.57 -33.67 2.67
C GLU A 103 -11.24 -33.86 3.44
N SER A 104 -10.17 -34.25 2.73
CA SER A 104 -8.80 -34.48 3.20
C SER A 104 -7.92 -33.22 3.23
N GLY A 105 -8.30 -32.12 2.56
CA GLY A 105 -7.59 -30.84 2.64
C GLY A 105 -6.22 -30.79 1.95
N GLU A 106 -5.89 -31.77 1.10
CA GLU A 106 -4.62 -31.80 0.35
C GLU A 106 -4.74 -31.03 -0.97
N ARG A 107 -4.10 -29.86 -1.03
CA ARG A 107 -3.98 -29.06 -2.26
C ARG A 107 -2.84 -29.63 -3.10
N PHE A 108 -3.15 -30.21 -4.26
CA PHE A 108 -2.15 -30.78 -5.16
C PHE A 108 -1.66 -29.73 -6.18
N VAL A 109 -0.37 -29.39 -6.13
CA VAL A 109 0.30 -28.58 -7.15
C VAL A 109 1.07 -29.54 -8.06
N ARG A 110 0.52 -29.84 -9.26
CA ARG A 110 1.17 -30.76 -10.22
C ARG A 110 2.57 -30.23 -10.57
N GLY A 111 3.59 -31.05 -10.33
CA GLY A 111 5.01 -30.73 -10.59
C GLY A 111 5.86 -30.50 -9.35
N MET A 112 5.28 -30.46 -8.15
CA MET A 112 6.04 -30.42 -6.89
C MET A 112 6.28 -31.81 -6.31
N ASP A 113 7.45 -31.99 -5.69
CA ASP A 113 7.79 -33.20 -4.94
C ASP A 113 6.75 -33.43 -3.82
N PRO A 114 6.15 -34.64 -3.73
CA PRO A 114 5.22 -35.00 -2.65
C PRO A 114 5.71 -34.65 -1.25
N LYS A 115 7.00 -34.77 -1.00
CA LYS A 115 7.61 -34.46 0.30
C LYS A 115 7.56 -32.95 0.62
N VAL A 116 7.72 -32.11 -0.40
CA VAL A 116 7.60 -30.66 -0.25
C VAL A 116 6.16 -30.28 0.07
N MET A 117 5.19 -30.91 -0.60
CA MET A 117 3.77 -30.70 -0.33
C MET A 117 3.40 -31.08 1.10
N GLU A 118 3.84 -32.23 1.59
CA GLU A 118 3.58 -32.67 2.97
C GLU A 118 4.16 -31.68 4.00
N VAL A 119 5.41 -31.23 3.80
CA VAL A 119 6.07 -30.27 4.69
C VAL A 119 5.31 -28.95 4.75
N TYR A 120 4.94 -28.35 3.61
CA TYR A 120 4.27 -27.06 3.60
C TYR A 120 2.79 -27.14 4.02
N ASN A 121 2.11 -28.26 3.79
CA ASN A 121 0.80 -28.51 4.40
C ASN A 121 0.90 -28.59 5.93
N GLY A 122 1.94 -29.26 6.46
CA GLY A 122 2.24 -29.28 7.90
C GLY A 122 2.51 -27.88 8.46
N VAL A 123 3.28 -27.06 7.74
CA VAL A 123 3.52 -25.65 8.09
C VAL A 123 2.20 -24.87 8.11
N GLY A 124 1.31 -25.06 7.14
CA GLY A 124 -0.01 -24.42 7.11
C GLY A 124 -0.86 -24.74 8.35
N LYS A 125 -0.90 -26.01 8.77
CA LYS A 125 -1.59 -26.46 10.01
C LYS A 125 -0.98 -25.82 11.27
N HIS A 126 0.32 -25.57 11.27
CA HIS A 126 0.99 -24.86 12.36
C HIS A 126 0.62 -23.36 12.36
N LEU A 127 0.61 -22.71 11.19
CA LEU A 127 0.29 -21.29 11.05
C LEU A 127 -1.18 -20.96 11.39
N SER A 128 -2.11 -21.91 11.24
CA SER A 128 -3.52 -21.70 11.63
C SER A 128 -3.72 -21.60 13.15
N HIS A 129 -2.85 -22.23 13.94
CA HIS A 129 -2.91 -22.22 15.42
C HIS A 129 -1.83 -21.35 16.07
N TYR A 130 -1.08 -20.61 15.25
CA TYR A 130 0.05 -19.81 15.71
C TYR A 130 -0.40 -18.65 16.62
N ARG A 131 0.19 -18.56 17.82
CA ARG A 131 -0.01 -17.44 18.74
C ARG A 131 1.24 -16.59 18.91
N SER A 132 2.38 -17.22 19.20
CA SER A 132 3.66 -16.58 19.44
C SER A 132 4.81 -17.57 19.19
N GLY A 133 6.03 -17.06 19.05
CA GLY A 133 7.24 -17.87 18.92
C GLY A 133 8.00 -17.65 17.62
N LYS A 134 8.91 -18.57 17.30
CA LYS A 134 9.71 -18.53 16.06
C LYS A 134 8.94 -19.19 14.93
N LEU A 135 8.91 -18.56 13.76
CA LEU A 135 8.37 -19.18 12.54
C LEU A 135 9.17 -20.43 12.14
N PRO A 136 8.53 -21.48 11.60
CA PRO A 136 9.22 -22.66 11.09
C PRO A 136 10.31 -22.30 10.07
N LYS A 137 11.46 -22.98 10.11
CA LYS A 137 12.59 -22.73 9.18
C LYS A 137 12.16 -22.85 7.71
N ALA A 138 11.33 -23.83 7.39
CA ALA A 138 10.76 -24.02 6.06
C ALA A 138 9.94 -22.80 5.59
N PHE A 139 9.23 -22.11 6.49
CA PHE A 139 8.50 -20.90 6.14
C PHE A 139 9.41 -19.68 5.93
N LYS A 140 10.52 -19.61 6.69
CA LYS A 140 11.48 -18.49 6.58
C LYS A 140 12.20 -18.42 5.24
N ILE A 141 12.37 -19.56 4.55
CA ILE A 141 13.05 -19.63 3.25
C ILE A 141 12.13 -19.32 2.06
N VAL A 142 10.80 -19.25 2.26
CA VAL A 142 9.81 -18.99 1.19
C VAL A 142 10.14 -17.76 0.34
N PRO A 143 10.59 -16.61 0.90
CA PRO A 143 10.94 -15.43 0.10
C PRO A 143 12.06 -15.63 -0.91
N SER A 144 12.92 -16.62 -0.68
CA SER A 144 14.08 -16.91 -1.52
C SER A 144 13.79 -17.94 -2.61
N LEU A 145 12.57 -18.50 -2.64
CA LEU A 145 12.17 -19.49 -3.63
C LEU A 145 11.64 -18.81 -4.90
N ASP A 146 11.98 -19.36 -6.06
CA ASP A 146 11.44 -18.88 -7.35
C ASP A 146 9.93 -19.16 -7.47
N ASN A 147 9.48 -20.30 -6.95
CA ASN A 147 8.08 -20.74 -6.93
C ASN A 147 7.36 -20.42 -5.60
N TRP A 148 7.73 -19.31 -4.95
CA TRP A 148 7.20 -18.93 -3.63
C TRP A 148 5.66 -18.84 -3.58
N GLU A 149 4.97 -18.46 -4.67
CA GLU A 149 3.51 -18.33 -4.69
C GLU A 149 2.80 -19.69 -4.56
N GLU A 150 3.31 -20.70 -5.27
CA GLU A 150 2.76 -22.05 -5.25
C GLU A 150 3.03 -22.69 -3.88
N VAL A 151 4.23 -22.50 -3.35
CA VAL A 151 4.60 -22.94 -1.99
C VAL A 151 3.73 -22.27 -0.94
N LEU A 152 3.50 -20.96 -1.07
CA LEU A 152 2.65 -20.20 -0.15
C LEU A 152 1.21 -20.68 -0.21
N TYR A 153 0.69 -21.02 -1.39
CA TYR A 153 -0.66 -21.54 -1.56
C TYR A 153 -0.91 -22.85 -0.80
N LEU A 154 0.10 -23.73 -0.72
CA LEU A 154 0.06 -24.97 0.09
C LEU A 154 -0.10 -24.70 1.58
N THR A 155 0.41 -23.57 2.08
CA THR A 155 0.29 -23.20 3.50
C THR A 155 -1.09 -22.67 3.90
N ASN A 156 -2.06 -22.62 2.99
CA ASN A 156 -3.43 -22.16 3.23
C ASN A 156 -3.52 -20.77 3.90
N PRO A 157 -3.08 -19.69 3.22
CA PRO A 157 -2.99 -18.35 3.80
C PRO A 157 -4.31 -17.80 4.37
N ASP A 158 -5.44 -18.23 3.81
CA ASP A 158 -6.79 -17.84 4.26
C ASP A 158 -7.06 -18.26 5.72
N LYS A 159 -6.49 -19.41 6.14
CA LYS A 159 -6.71 -20.02 7.45
C LYS A 159 -5.65 -19.65 8.49
N TRP A 160 -4.70 -18.78 8.16
CA TRP A 160 -3.65 -18.40 9.10
C TRP A 160 -4.22 -17.69 10.34
N ALA A 161 -3.60 -17.86 11.50
CA ALA A 161 -3.89 -17.00 12.64
C ALA A 161 -3.47 -15.54 12.35
N ALA A 162 -4.14 -14.57 12.97
CA ALA A 162 -3.81 -13.16 12.78
C ALA A 162 -2.35 -12.84 13.17
N GLY A 163 -1.83 -13.48 14.22
CA GLY A 163 -0.42 -13.39 14.62
C GLY A 163 0.55 -13.98 13.59
N ALA A 164 0.16 -15.05 12.89
CA ALA A 164 0.96 -15.63 11.81
C ALA A 164 1.01 -14.68 10.61
N CYS A 165 -0.12 -14.06 10.25
CA CYS A 165 -0.19 -13.08 9.18
C CYS A 165 0.75 -11.89 9.44
N PHE A 166 0.84 -11.43 10.70
CA PHE A 166 1.80 -10.40 11.09
C PHE A 166 3.25 -10.82 10.91
N GLN A 167 3.64 -11.99 11.42
CA GLN A 167 5.02 -12.45 11.29
C GLN A 167 5.39 -12.75 9.83
N ALA A 168 4.46 -13.29 9.04
CA ALA A 168 4.62 -13.48 7.60
C ALA A 168 4.80 -12.13 6.88
N THR A 169 3.97 -11.14 7.19
CA THR A 169 4.08 -9.80 6.61
C THR A 169 5.41 -9.15 6.98
N ARG A 170 5.85 -9.24 8.24
CA ARG A 170 7.16 -8.77 8.68
C ARG A 170 8.28 -9.43 7.86
N LEU A 171 8.30 -10.75 7.79
CA LEU A 171 9.30 -11.53 7.05
C LEU A 171 9.35 -11.15 5.56
N PHE A 172 8.19 -11.10 4.90
CA PHE A 172 8.08 -10.84 3.47
C PHE A 172 8.37 -9.37 3.13
N SER A 173 7.94 -8.44 3.99
CA SER A 173 8.25 -7.03 3.84
C SER A 173 9.74 -6.70 3.95
N SER A 174 10.55 -7.56 4.57
CA SER A 174 12.00 -7.38 4.65
C SER A 174 12.73 -8.09 3.52
N ASN A 175 12.39 -9.36 3.26
CA ASN A 175 13.18 -10.24 2.39
C ASN A 175 12.76 -10.24 0.92
N MET A 176 11.50 -9.89 0.60
CA MET A 176 11.04 -9.91 -0.80
C MET A 176 11.39 -8.62 -1.54
N ASN A 177 11.57 -8.71 -2.86
CA ASN A 177 11.63 -7.53 -3.72
C ASN A 177 10.26 -6.81 -3.79
N ALA A 178 10.23 -5.57 -4.30
CA ALA A 178 9.00 -4.77 -4.32
C ALA A 178 7.87 -5.40 -5.16
N LYS A 179 8.19 -6.15 -6.23
CA LYS A 179 7.20 -6.81 -7.09
C LYS A 179 6.57 -8.03 -6.40
N MET A 180 7.38 -8.86 -5.74
CA MET A 180 6.93 -10.01 -4.97
C MET A 180 6.11 -9.56 -3.76
N ALA A 181 6.58 -8.56 -3.01
CA ALA A 181 5.84 -7.98 -1.89
C ALA A 181 4.48 -7.40 -2.33
N GLN A 182 4.44 -6.72 -3.48
CA GLN A 182 3.17 -6.23 -4.05
C GLN A 182 2.19 -7.38 -4.31
N ARG A 183 2.65 -8.50 -4.89
CA ARG A 183 1.81 -9.68 -5.14
C ARG A 183 1.32 -10.30 -3.83
N PHE A 184 2.19 -10.47 -2.85
CA PHE A 184 1.80 -10.96 -1.52
C PHE A 184 0.74 -10.06 -0.87
N TYR A 185 0.93 -8.74 -0.93
CA TYR A 185 -0.03 -7.78 -0.39
C TYR A 185 -1.39 -7.85 -1.08
N SER A 186 -1.41 -7.92 -2.42
CA SER A 186 -2.64 -7.97 -3.19
C SER A 186 -3.40 -9.28 -3.06
N LEU A 187 -2.68 -10.40 -2.92
CA LEU A 187 -3.26 -11.75 -3.01
C LEU A 187 -3.53 -12.38 -1.65
N VAL A 188 -2.85 -11.94 -0.59
CA VAL A 188 -2.98 -12.52 0.76
C VAL A 188 -3.39 -11.46 1.78
N LEU A 189 -2.61 -10.39 1.94
CA LEU A 189 -2.84 -9.44 3.03
C LEU A 189 -4.14 -8.63 2.83
N LEU A 190 -4.38 -8.10 1.63
CA LEU A 190 -5.56 -7.30 1.34
C LEU A 190 -6.86 -8.11 1.51
N PRO A 191 -7.06 -9.28 0.86
CA PRO A 191 -8.27 -10.08 1.07
C PRO A 191 -8.47 -10.46 2.54
N ARG A 192 -7.40 -10.80 3.26
CA ARG A 192 -7.47 -11.16 4.67
C ARG A 192 -7.95 -10.01 5.56
N VAL A 193 -7.43 -8.80 5.34
CA VAL A 193 -7.83 -7.60 6.08
C VAL A 193 -9.31 -7.27 5.80
N ARG A 194 -9.73 -7.37 4.54
CA ARG A 194 -11.14 -7.11 4.15
C ARG A 194 -12.10 -8.12 4.78
N SER A 195 -11.76 -9.40 4.78
CA SER A 195 -12.57 -10.45 5.43
C SER A 195 -12.71 -10.20 6.93
N ASP A 196 -11.61 -9.90 7.63
CA ASP A 196 -11.63 -9.67 9.08
C ASP A 196 -12.51 -8.46 9.46
N ILE A 197 -12.44 -7.38 8.67
CA ILE A 197 -13.28 -6.19 8.85
C ILE A 197 -14.76 -6.50 8.60
N ALA A 198 -15.07 -7.30 7.55
CA ALA A 198 -16.43 -7.69 7.23
C ALA A 198 -17.04 -8.56 8.35
N ASP A 199 -16.27 -9.51 8.87
CA ASP A 199 -16.75 -10.49 9.87
C ASP A 199 -16.85 -9.87 11.27
N GLN A 200 -15.81 -9.19 11.73
CA GLN A 200 -15.70 -8.71 13.11
C GLN A 200 -16.11 -7.25 13.29
N LYS A 201 -16.38 -6.52 12.18
CA LYS A 201 -16.71 -5.09 12.18
C LYS A 201 -15.63 -4.19 12.78
N ARG A 202 -14.47 -4.75 13.14
CA ARG A 202 -13.25 -4.17 13.71
C ARG A 202 -12.07 -4.99 13.19
N LEU A 203 -10.91 -4.36 13.02
CA LEU A 203 -9.70 -5.07 12.57
C LEU A 203 -8.91 -5.62 13.76
N HIS A 204 -8.52 -6.88 13.69
CA HIS A 204 -7.63 -7.50 14.68
C HIS A 204 -6.29 -6.75 14.78
N PHE A 205 -5.80 -6.54 16.00
CA PHE A 205 -4.57 -5.76 16.27
C PHE A 205 -3.35 -6.23 15.46
N ALA A 206 -3.08 -7.54 15.42
CA ALA A 206 -1.97 -8.09 14.62
C ALA A 206 -2.10 -7.80 13.11
N LEU A 207 -3.32 -7.77 12.55
CA LEU A 207 -3.54 -7.41 11.15
C LEU A 207 -3.31 -5.91 10.91
N TYR A 208 -3.71 -5.06 11.86
CA TYR A 208 -3.37 -3.64 11.83
C TYR A 208 -1.84 -3.41 11.88
N GLN A 209 -1.14 -4.13 12.75
CA GLN A 209 0.32 -4.12 12.79
C GLN A 209 0.93 -4.64 11.47
N SER A 210 0.28 -5.60 10.81
CA SER A 210 0.69 -6.12 9.49
C SER A 210 0.64 -5.01 8.45
N LEU A 211 -0.46 -4.24 8.39
CA LEU A 211 -0.58 -3.08 7.51
C LEU A 211 0.52 -2.04 7.78
N CYS A 212 0.83 -1.79 9.05
CA CYS A 212 1.88 -0.87 9.44
C CYS A 212 3.30 -1.38 9.13
N LYS A 213 3.55 -2.69 9.15
CA LYS A 213 4.84 -3.24 8.70
C LYS A 213 4.94 -3.27 7.18
N ALA A 214 3.83 -3.45 6.48
CA ALA A 214 3.81 -3.39 5.03
C ALA A 214 4.25 -2.01 4.46
N THR A 215 4.09 -0.91 5.22
CA THR A 215 4.52 0.44 4.80
C THR A 215 6.04 0.57 4.63
N TYR A 216 6.84 -0.34 5.20
CA TYR A 216 8.30 -0.35 5.03
C TYR A 216 8.72 -0.62 3.58
N LYS A 217 7.80 -1.10 2.73
CA LYS A 217 7.94 -1.09 1.26
C LYS A 217 6.83 -0.25 0.62
N PRO A 218 7.00 1.10 0.55
CA PRO A 218 5.95 2.03 0.11
C PRO A 218 5.39 1.72 -1.27
N ALA A 219 6.27 1.43 -2.25
CA ALA A 219 5.85 1.10 -3.61
C ALA A 219 4.91 -0.11 -3.67
N ALA A 220 5.22 -1.16 -2.90
CA ALA A 220 4.40 -2.35 -2.80
C ALA A 220 3.11 -2.08 -2.02
N TRP A 221 3.18 -1.29 -0.95
CA TRP A 221 2.03 -0.91 -0.13
C TRP A 221 0.97 -0.16 -0.96
N PHE A 222 1.37 0.87 -1.72
CA PHE A 222 0.43 1.62 -2.56
C PHE A 222 -0.16 0.75 -3.69
N LYS A 223 0.68 0.01 -4.42
CA LYS A 223 0.24 -0.78 -5.59
C LYS A 223 -0.49 -2.08 -5.22
N GLY A 224 -0.20 -2.65 -4.05
CA GLY A 224 -0.71 -3.94 -3.62
C GLY A 224 -1.87 -3.84 -2.62
N LEU A 225 -1.99 -2.72 -1.89
CA LEU A 225 -3.07 -2.53 -0.92
C LEU A 225 -3.98 -1.35 -1.29
N LEU A 226 -3.46 -0.12 -1.28
CA LEU A 226 -4.31 1.07 -1.40
C LEU A 226 -4.98 1.20 -2.77
N LEU A 227 -4.22 1.14 -3.86
CA LEU A 227 -4.76 1.32 -5.22
C LEU A 227 -5.75 0.21 -5.60
N PRO A 228 -5.48 -1.09 -5.32
CA PRO A 228 -6.48 -2.14 -5.53
C PRO A 228 -7.75 -1.94 -4.68
N LEU A 229 -7.62 -1.47 -3.44
CA LEU A 229 -8.76 -1.16 -2.58
C LEU A 229 -9.64 -0.06 -3.19
N CYS A 230 -9.04 1.07 -3.60
CA CYS A 230 -9.73 2.15 -4.30
C CYS A 230 -10.35 1.68 -5.63
N ALA A 231 -9.64 0.84 -6.39
CA ALA A 231 -10.07 0.41 -7.72
C ALA A 231 -11.22 -0.60 -7.68
N SER A 232 -11.34 -1.34 -6.57
CA SER A 232 -12.41 -2.32 -6.40
C SER A 232 -13.81 -1.71 -6.34
N GLY A 233 -13.93 -0.41 -6.03
CA GLY A 233 -15.22 0.28 -5.89
C GLY A 233 -16.11 -0.21 -4.75
N THR A 234 -15.65 -1.22 -3.99
CA THR A 234 -16.37 -1.89 -2.89
C THR A 234 -15.76 -1.55 -1.52
N CYS A 235 -14.91 -0.53 -1.46
CA CYS A 235 -14.29 -0.09 -0.20
C CYS A 235 -15.37 0.51 0.70
N SER A 236 -15.60 -0.11 1.84
CA SER A 236 -16.49 0.37 2.90
C SER A 236 -15.86 1.54 3.66
N LEU A 237 -16.68 2.28 4.40
CA LEU A 237 -16.21 3.39 5.24
C LEU A 237 -15.25 2.93 6.34
N ARG A 238 -15.50 1.76 6.94
CA ARG A 238 -14.65 1.19 7.99
C ARG A 238 -13.27 0.82 7.44
N GLU A 239 -13.22 0.18 6.27
CA GLU A 239 -11.96 -0.10 5.58
C GLU A 239 -11.20 1.20 5.29
N ALA A 240 -11.89 2.23 4.76
CA ALA A 240 -11.28 3.52 4.47
C ALA A 240 -10.66 4.16 5.71
N VAL A 241 -11.40 4.24 6.82
CA VAL A 241 -10.94 4.81 8.10
C VAL A 241 -9.69 4.09 8.63
N ILE A 242 -9.66 2.76 8.58
CA ILE A 242 -8.51 1.98 9.06
C ILE A 242 -7.27 2.27 8.21
N PHE A 243 -7.40 2.26 6.89
CA PHE A 243 -6.28 2.53 5.98
C PHE A 243 -5.80 3.98 6.08
N VAL A 244 -6.70 4.94 6.28
CA VAL A 244 -6.36 6.35 6.58
C VAL A 244 -5.55 6.45 7.86
N SER A 245 -5.93 5.74 8.92
CA SER A 245 -5.16 5.73 10.18
C SER A 245 -3.72 5.27 9.98
N VAL A 246 -3.50 4.27 9.13
CA VAL A 246 -2.14 3.82 8.78
C VAL A 246 -1.40 4.89 7.97
N LEU A 247 -2.07 5.52 7.00
CA LEU A 247 -1.51 6.61 6.20
C LEU A 247 -1.07 7.79 7.07
N THR A 248 -1.91 8.23 8.01
CA THR A 248 -1.64 9.39 8.86
C THR A 248 -0.53 9.10 9.87
N LYS A 249 -0.48 7.91 10.46
CA LYS A 249 0.52 7.54 11.47
C LYS A 249 1.89 7.21 10.89
N LYS A 250 1.96 6.57 9.71
CA LYS A 250 3.25 6.15 9.14
C LYS A 250 3.81 7.21 8.20
N SER A 251 5.13 7.37 8.23
CA SER A 251 5.87 8.26 7.34
C SER A 251 6.12 7.56 6.01
N LEU A 252 5.48 8.04 4.93
CA LEU A 252 5.60 7.48 3.59
C LEU A 252 6.38 8.45 2.68
N PRO A 253 7.28 7.99 1.81
CA PRO A 253 8.03 8.89 0.93
C PRO A 253 7.14 9.67 -0.04
N ALA A 254 7.38 10.98 -0.14
CA ALA A 254 6.58 11.92 -0.94
C ALA A 254 6.40 11.48 -2.40
N VAL A 255 7.43 10.94 -3.05
CA VAL A 255 7.38 10.49 -4.45
C VAL A 255 6.33 9.39 -4.64
N HIS A 256 6.27 8.42 -3.74
CA HIS A 256 5.31 7.32 -3.84
C HIS A 256 3.89 7.81 -3.55
N SER A 257 3.74 8.68 -2.55
CA SER A 257 2.47 9.31 -2.20
C SER A 257 1.92 10.17 -3.35
N ALA A 258 2.77 10.93 -4.04
CA ALA A 258 2.40 11.75 -5.19
C ALA A 258 1.89 10.91 -6.38
N VAL A 259 2.56 9.79 -6.67
CA VAL A 259 2.12 8.86 -7.74
C VAL A 259 0.81 8.18 -7.36
N ALA A 260 0.65 7.76 -6.10
CA ALA A 260 -0.60 7.16 -5.62
C ALA A 260 -1.76 8.16 -5.71
N LEU A 261 -1.54 9.40 -5.29
CA LEU A 261 -2.54 10.48 -5.36
C LEU A 261 -2.97 10.77 -6.80
N LEU A 262 -2.01 10.84 -7.72
CA LEU A 262 -2.29 10.97 -9.16
C LEU A 262 -3.16 9.83 -9.68
N LYS A 263 -2.89 8.59 -9.25
CA LYS A 263 -3.67 7.41 -9.67
C LYS A 263 -5.08 7.42 -9.10
N ILE A 264 -5.24 7.76 -7.83
CA ILE A 264 -6.57 7.87 -7.22
C ILE A 264 -7.40 8.95 -7.92
N ALA A 265 -6.79 10.11 -8.25
CA ALA A 265 -7.46 11.20 -8.95
C ALA A 265 -7.93 10.83 -10.38
N GLN A 266 -7.20 9.95 -11.06
CA GLN A 266 -7.52 9.47 -12.41
C GLN A 266 -8.54 8.31 -12.46
N MET A 267 -8.81 7.67 -11.32
CA MET A 267 -9.72 6.54 -11.24
C MET A 267 -11.18 6.99 -11.13
N PRO A 268 -12.16 6.12 -11.45
CA PRO A 268 -13.56 6.40 -11.19
C PRO A 268 -13.77 6.79 -9.73
N TYR A 269 -14.50 7.88 -9.52
CA TYR A 269 -14.74 8.37 -8.17
C TYR A 269 -15.63 7.41 -7.38
N SER A 270 -15.16 7.10 -6.18
CA SER A 270 -15.94 6.48 -5.12
C SER A 270 -15.86 7.39 -3.90
N GLY A 271 -16.95 7.50 -3.14
CA GLY A 271 -17.01 8.37 -1.97
C GLY A 271 -15.86 8.15 -0.97
N THR A 272 -15.40 6.90 -0.82
CA THR A 272 -14.28 6.55 0.06
C THR A 272 -12.91 7.01 -0.44
N ASN A 273 -12.74 7.29 -1.74
CA ASN A 273 -11.48 7.81 -2.29
C ASN A 273 -11.14 9.20 -1.73
N SER A 274 -12.14 10.03 -1.39
CA SER A 274 -11.93 11.36 -0.80
C SER A 274 -11.17 11.31 0.53
N PHE A 275 -11.38 10.25 1.33
CA PHE A 275 -10.65 10.07 2.59
C PHE A 275 -9.15 9.90 2.35
N PHE A 276 -8.76 9.09 1.36
CA PHE A 276 -7.36 8.85 1.02
C PHE A 276 -6.71 10.09 0.39
N ILE A 277 -7.43 10.79 -0.49
CA ILE A 277 -6.97 12.06 -1.07
C ILE A 277 -6.66 13.06 0.04
N ARG A 278 -7.62 13.29 0.95
CA ARG A 278 -7.45 14.18 2.10
C ARG A 278 -6.24 13.78 2.94
N ALA A 279 -6.16 12.51 3.35
CA ALA A 279 -5.09 12.01 4.22
C ALA A 279 -3.69 12.19 3.62
N ILE A 280 -3.53 12.02 2.30
CA ILE A 280 -2.24 12.23 1.62
C ILE A 280 -1.90 13.72 1.50
N ILE A 281 -2.90 14.58 1.26
CA ILE A 281 -2.73 16.04 1.17
C ILE A 281 -2.36 16.62 2.54
N ASP A 282 -2.97 16.13 3.63
CA ASP A 282 -2.68 16.52 5.02
C ASP A 282 -1.25 16.21 5.45
N LYS A 283 -0.54 15.31 4.74
CA LYS A 283 0.91 15.10 4.94
C LYS A 283 1.78 16.26 4.47
N LYS A 284 1.21 17.26 3.80
CA LYS A 284 1.87 18.53 3.44
C LYS A 284 3.14 18.35 2.60
N TYR A 285 3.23 17.29 1.79
CA TYR A 285 4.37 17.07 0.89
C TYR A 285 4.46 18.16 -0.20
N ALA A 286 5.64 18.31 -0.79
CA ALA A 286 5.79 19.06 -2.04
C ALA A 286 5.35 18.17 -3.19
N LEU A 287 4.21 18.49 -3.82
CA LEU A 287 3.66 17.71 -4.92
C LEU A 287 4.18 18.23 -6.28
N PRO A 288 4.51 17.35 -7.24
CA PRO A 288 4.80 17.76 -8.61
C PRO A 288 3.59 18.43 -9.26
N TYR A 289 3.82 19.43 -10.12
CA TYR A 289 2.73 20.16 -10.80
C TYR A 289 1.74 19.25 -11.53
N LYS A 290 2.22 18.18 -12.17
CA LYS A 290 1.35 17.18 -12.83
C LYS A 290 0.32 16.56 -11.88
N VAL A 291 0.66 16.39 -10.60
CA VAL A 291 -0.26 15.85 -9.59
C VAL A 291 -1.27 16.90 -9.15
N ILE A 292 -0.83 18.15 -8.98
CA ILE A 292 -1.69 19.29 -8.65
C ILE A 292 -2.70 19.51 -9.76
N ASP A 293 -2.25 19.54 -11.01
CA ASP A 293 -3.11 19.75 -12.18
C ASP A 293 -4.15 18.62 -12.30
N ALA A 294 -3.75 17.36 -12.10
CA ALA A 294 -4.67 16.23 -12.09
C ALA A 294 -5.69 16.27 -10.94
N LEU A 295 -5.31 16.78 -9.76
CA LEU A 295 -6.26 16.99 -8.66
C LEU A 295 -7.27 18.09 -8.98
N VAL A 296 -6.83 19.18 -9.60
CA VAL A 296 -7.75 20.22 -10.07
C VAL A 296 -8.75 19.62 -11.06
N ASP A 297 -8.28 18.84 -12.04
CA ASP A 297 -9.15 18.20 -13.02
C ASP A 297 -10.12 17.20 -12.37
N HIS A 298 -9.65 16.44 -11.38
CA HIS A 298 -10.50 15.56 -10.58
C HIS A 298 -11.63 16.35 -9.90
N PHE A 299 -11.31 17.39 -9.12
CA PHE A 299 -12.33 18.19 -8.43
C PHE A 299 -13.26 18.93 -9.41
N ALA A 300 -12.72 19.46 -10.50
CA ALA A 300 -13.49 20.17 -11.51
C ALA A 300 -14.48 19.26 -12.26
N SER A 301 -14.22 17.95 -12.35
CA SER A 301 -15.15 17.00 -12.98
C SER A 301 -16.52 16.91 -12.30
N PHE A 302 -16.63 17.33 -11.03
CA PHE A 302 -17.88 17.32 -10.27
C PHE A 302 -18.72 18.61 -10.42
N THR A 303 -18.27 19.55 -11.26
CA THR A 303 -18.94 20.85 -11.44
C THR A 303 -20.40 20.68 -11.88
N ASP A 304 -20.66 19.71 -12.76
CA ASP A 304 -22.00 19.43 -13.31
C ASP A 304 -22.55 18.08 -12.82
N ASP A 305 -22.00 17.51 -11.75
CA ASP A 305 -22.51 16.27 -11.17
C ASP A 305 -23.82 16.55 -10.42
N PRO A 306 -24.95 15.90 -10.77
CA PRO A 306 -26.23 16.13 -10.11
C PRO A 306 -26.33 15.51 -8.71
N ARG A 307 -25.39 14.64 -8.33
CA ARG A 307 -25.40 13.97 -7.02
C ARG A 307 -24.90 14.92 -5.93
N ALA A 308 -25.48 14.80 -4.74
CA ALA A 308 -25.02 15.54 -3.55
C ALA A 308 -23.66 15.00 -3.10
N LEU A 309 -22.62 15.84 -3.13
CA LEU A 309 -21.27 15.44 -2.74
C LEU A 309 -21.16 15.30 -1.22
N PRO A 310 -20.48 14.24 -0.72
CA PRO A 310 -20.30 14.05 0.73
C PRO A 310 -19.47 15.17 1.37
N VAL A 311 -19.67 15.42 2.67
CA VAL A 311 -18.88 16.42 3.42
C VAL A 311 -17.37 16.16 3.31
N VAL A 312 -16.95 14.89 3.30
CA VAL A 312 -15.54 14.49 3.17
C VAL A 312 -14.93 14.93 1.85
N TRP A 313 -15.72 14.99 0.77
CA TRP A 313 -15.27 15.54 -0.51
C TRP A 313 -14.98 17.04 -0.36
N HIS A 314 -15.87 17.81 0.26
CA HIS A 314 -15.67 19.24 0.50
C HIS A 314 -14.48 19.50 1.42
N GLN A 315 -14.30 18.71 2.48
CA GLN A 315 -13.12 18.77 3.35
C GLN A 315 -11.83 18.45 2.59
N SER A 316 -11.84 17.46 1.70
CA SER A 316 -10.69 17.12 0.87
C SER A 316 -10.30 18.26 -0.09
N LEU A 317 -11.29 18.96 -0.66
CA LEU A 317 -11.08 20.15 -1.47
C LEU A 317 -10.51 21.30 -0.64
N LEU A 318 -11.07 21.58 0.54
CA LEU A 318 -10.57 22.64 1.41
C LEU A 318 -9.11 22.39 1.81
N CYS A 319 -8.77 21.17 2.22
CA CYS A 319 -7.41 20.77 2.56
C CYS A 319 -6.46 20.96 1.37
N PHE A 320 -6.88 20.58 0.16
CA PHE A 320 -6.13 20.82 -1.07
C PHE A 320 -5.83 22.30 -1.31
N ILE A 321 -6.85 23.16 -1.21
CA ILE A 321 -6.70 24.60 -1.43
C ILE A 321 -5.83 25.24 -0.35
N GLN A 322 -6.09 24.98 0.94
CA GLN A 322 -5.29 25.52 2.04
C GLN A 322 -3.79 25.24 1.84
N ARG A 323 -3.45 24.04 1.35
CA ARG A 323 -2.05 23.65 1.18
C ARG A 323 -1.42 24.12 -0.13
N TYR A 324 -2.15 24.04 -1.25
CA TYR A 324 -1.59 24.20 -2.59
C TYR A 324 -2.11 25.43 -3.35
N LYS A 325 -2.85 26.35 -2.71
CA LYS A 325 -3.39 27.58 -3.34
C LYS A 325 -2.37 28.41 -4.13
N ASP A 326 -1.13 28.50 -3.64
CA ASP A 326 -0.04 29.25 -4.29
C ASP A 326 0.50 28.53 -5.52
N GLU A 327 0.31 27.22 -5.60
CA GLU A 327 0.76 26.36 -6.69
C GLU A 327 -0.35 26.15 -7.73
N LEU A 328 -1.43 26.94 -7.74
CA LEU A 328 -2.52 26.84 -8.73
C LEU A 328 -2.34 27.84 -9.88
N ARG A 329 -2.70 27.43 -11.09
CA ARG A 329 -2.77 28.34 -12.25
C ARG A 329 -3.98 29.28 -12.11
N PRO A 330 -3.93 30.51 -12.67
CA PRO A 330 -5.05 31.45 -12.60
C PRO A 330 -6.37 30.87 -13.13
N GLU A 331 -6.31 30.13 -14.25
CA GLU A 331 -7.46 29.46 -14.86
C GLU A 331 -8.07 28.40 -13.94
N ASP A 332 -7.24 27.65 -13.20
CA ASP A 332 -7.69 26.63 -12.26
C ASP A 332 -8.40 27.25 -11.07
N LYS A 333 -7.92 28.40 -10.58
CA LYS A 333 -8.61 29.15 -9.50
C LYS A 333 -10.01 29.57 -9.93
N VAL A 334 -10.18 30.01 -11.18
CA VAL A 334 -11.50 30.37 -11.73
C VAL A 334 -12.40 29.13 -11.81
N ARG A 335 -11.89 28.00 -12.30
CA ARG A 335 -12.63 26.73 -12.36
C ARG A 335 -13.10 26.29 -10.98
N ILE A 336 -12.24 26.34 -9.97
CA ILE A 336 -12.58 25.95 -8.60
C ILE A 336 -13.61 26.92 -8.00
N LYS A 337 -13.50 28.24 -8.26
CA LYS A 337 -14.52 29.22 -7.86
C LYS A 337 -15.89 28.94 -8.49
N GLN A 338 -15.94 28.44 -9.72
CA GLN A 338 -17.19 28.03 -10.37
C GLN A 338 -17.74 26.73 -9.78
N LEU A 339 -16.86 25.76 -9.51
CA LEU A 339 -17.21 24.49 -8.86
C LEU A 339 -17.90 24.72 -7.52
N VAL A 340 -17.29 25.48 -6.60
CA VAL A 340 -17.86 25.67 -5.25
C VAL A 340 -19.13 26.51 -5.22
N LYS A 341 -19.42 27.27 -6.29
CA LYS A 341 -20.70 27.97 -6.46
C LYS A 341 -21.84 27.01 -6.79
N LYS A 342 -21.56 25.96 -7.58
CA LYS A 342 -22.54 24.92 -7.93
C LYS A 342 -22.66 23.89 -6.81
N GLN A 343 -21.53 23.41 -6.33
CA GLN A 343 -21.40 22.43 -5.25
C GLN A 343 -21.12 23.15 -3.92
N PHE A 344 -22.17 23.68 -3.31
CA PHE A 344 -22.07 24.54 -2.13
C PHE A 344 -22.23 23.76 -0.82
N HIS A 345 -21.30 24.00 0.12
CA HIS A 345 -21.39 23.55 1.51
C HIS A 345 -21.34 24.76 2.46
N TYR A 346 -22.34 24.88 3.33
CA TYR A 346 -22.59 26.06 4.16
C TYR A 346 -21.41 26.51 5.05
N LEU A 347 -20.63 25.57 5.61
CA LEU A 347 -19.45 25.90 6.44
C LEU A 347 -18.14 25.93 5.66
N ILE A 348 -18.01 25.13 4.60
CA ILE A 348 -16.72 24.82 3.98
C ILE A 348 -16.48 25.70 2.76
N THR A 349 -17.51 25.94 1.94
CA THR A 349 -17.38 26.78 0.74
C THR A 349 -16.90 28.20 1.05
N PRO A 350 -17.37 28.89 2.11
CA PRO A 350 -16.85 30.22 2.47
C PRO A 350 -15.35 30.20 2.79
N GLU A 351 -14.89 29.15 3.47
CA GLU A 351 -13.47 28.94 3.80
C GLU A 351 -12.63 28.71 2.54
N VAL A 352 -13.13 27.91 1.59
CA VAL A 352 -12.46 27.71 0.29
C VAL A 352 -12.34 29.03 -0.47
N HIS A 353 -13.38 29.86 -0.50
CA HIS A 353 -13.33 31.18 -1.13
C HIS A 353 -12.28 32.08 -0.49
N ARG A 354 -12.27 32.16 0.86
CA ARG A 354 -11.29 32.93 1.62
C ARG A 354 -9.85 32.53 1.28
N GLU A 355 -9.58 31.23 1.25
CA GLU A 355 -8.26 30.71 0.91
C GLU A 355 -7.85 31.00 -0.53
N LEU A 356 -8.77 30.92 -1.48
CA LEU A 356 -8.52 31.24 -2.89
C LEU A 356 -8.27 32.73 -3.13
N ASP A 357 -8.92 33.62 -2.36
CA ASP A 357 -8.72 35.06 -2.48
C ASP A 357 -7.36 35.49 -1.91
N HIS A 358 -6.84 34.76 -0.91
CA HIS A 358 -5.51 34.96 -0.33
C HIS A 358 -4.40 34.23 -1.10
N ALA A 359 -4.70 33.59 -2.23
CA ALA A 359 -3.78 32.74 -2.96
C ALA A 359 -2.85 33.53 -3.87
N MET A 360 -1.53 33.36 -3.73
CA MET A 360 -0.55 33.96 -4.64
C MET A 360 -0.45 33.19 -5.96
N GLN A 361 0.15 33.76 -7.00
CA GLN A 361 0.27 33.12 -8.32
C GLN A 361 1.37 32.03 -8.33
N ARG A 362 1.11 30.91 -9.03
CA ARG A 362 2.12 29.88 -9.31
C ARG A 362 3.36 30.51 -9.95
N GLY A 363 4.54 30.26 -9.39
CA GLY A 363 5.81 30.82 -9.87
C GLY A 363 6.18 32.19 -9.30
N HIS A 364 5.30 32.87 -8.54
CA HIS A 364 5.62 34.16 -7.94
C HIS A 364 6.73 34.06 -6.88
N LYS A 365 6.80 32.95 -6.13
CA LYS A 365 7.91 32.65 -5.19
C LYS A 365 9.25 32.45 -5.92
N ALA A 366 9.26 31.85 -7.11
CA ALA A 366 10.47 31.68 -7.91
C ALA A 366 10.94 33.01 -8.52
N ALA A 367 10.00 33.85 -8.97
CA ALA A 367 10.30 35.20 -9.47
C ALA A 367 10.82 36.14 -8.37
N ALA A 368 10.26 36.07 -7.16
CA ALA A 368 10.73 36.86 -6.01
C ALA A 368 12.14 36.42 -5.55
N ALA A 369 12.45 35.12 -5.57
CA ALA A 369 13.78 34.60 -5.27
C ALA A 369 14.82 34.97 -6.34
N ALA A 370 14.43 34.98 -7.63
CA ALA A 370 15.31 35.41 -8.72
C ALA A 370 15.55 36.93 -8.74
N GLY A 371 14.60 37.74 -8.25
CA GLY A 371 14.73 39.20 -8.16
C GLY A 371 15.56 39.72 -6.98
N ALA A 372 15.91 38.86 -6.02
CA ALA A 372 16.69 39.22 -4.83
C ALA A 372 18.22 39.16 -5.03
N GLY A 373 18.69 38.75 -6.21
CA GLY A 373 20.11 38.79 -6.58
C GLY A 373 20.55 40.17 -7.05
N LYS A 374 20.67 41.14 -6.14
CA LYS A 374 21.49 42.34 -6.44
C LYS A 374 22.95 41.88 -6.57
N PRO A 375 23.69 42.28 -7.62
CA PRO A 375 25.11 41.96 -7.71
C PRO A 375 25.83 42.61 -6.53
N ILE A 376 26.52 41.80 -5.73
CA ILE A 376 27.43 42.29 -4.70
C ILE A 376 28.57 42.99 -5.45
N GLU A 377 28.66 44.32 -5.35
CA GLU A 377 29.84 45.05 -5.81
C GLU A 377 31.07 44.48 -5.08
N ALA A 378 32.03 43.99 -5.85
CA ALA A 378 33.28 43.48 -5.31
C ALA A 378 34.03 44.64 -4.63
N ILE A 379 34.02 44.65 -3.29
CA ILE A 379 34.89 45.51 -2.48
C ILE A 379 36.33 45.07 -2.77
N ARG A 380 37.06 45.89 -3.52
CA ARG A 380 38.48 45.71 -3.78
C ARG A 380 39.23 46.30 -2.57
N GLU A 381 39.59 45.46 -1.61
CA GLU A 381 40.44 45.85 -0.49
C GLU A 381 41.86 46.16 -1.02
N ASP A 382 42.26 47.43 -0.94
CA ASP A 382 43.62 47.88 -1.26
C ASP A 382 44.48 47.71 -0.01
N VAL A 383 45.54 46.89 -0.10
CA VAL A 383 46.42 46.48 1.02
C VAL A 383 47.16 47.66 1.68
N ARG A 384 47.03 48.86 1.12
CA ARG A 384 47.68 50.09 1.60
C ARG A 384 46.92 50.84 2.69
N ASP A 385 45.65 50.53 2.93
CA ASP A 385 44.81 51.24 3.91
C ASP A 385 44.68 50.51 5.27
N MET A 386 45.52 49.51 5.54
CA MET A 386 45.49 48.81 6.82
C MET A 386 46.30 49.62 7.88
N PRO A 387 45.70 50.00 9.02
CA PRO A 387 46.41 50.76 10.05
C PRO A 387 47.52 49.91 10.71
N PRO A 388 48.64 50.51 11.13
CA PRO A 388 49.76 49.79 11.70
C PRO A 388 49.39 49.12 13.02
N VAL A 389 49.71 47.82 13.12
CA VAL A 389 49.52 47.01 14.32
C VAL A 389 50.54 47.46 15.37
N ILE A 390 50.07 48.10 16.43
CA ILE A 390 50.88 48.40 17.62
C ILE A 390 51.00 47.10 18.42
N MET A 391 52.21 46.59 18.58
CA MET A 391 52.50 45.53 19.54
C MET A 391 53.15 46.17 20.75
N ASP A 392 52.49 46.11 21.90
CA ASP A 392 53.07 46.51 23.18
C ASP A 392 54.02 45.39 23.68
N GLU A 393 55.18 45.81 24.21
CA GLU A 393 56.27 44.97 24.75
C GLU A 393 55.91 44.20 26.03
#